data_AF-A0A5Q4ZSN4-F1
#
_entry.id   AF-A0A5Q4ZSN4-F1
#
_cell.length_a   1.000
_cell.length_b   1.000
_cell.length_c   1.000
_cell.angle_alpha   90.00
_cell.angle_beta   90.00
_cell.angle_gamma   90.00
#
_symmetry.space_group_name_H-M   'P 1'
#
loop_
_entity.id
_entity.type
_entity.pdbx_description
1 polymer ?
#
loop_
_entity_poly.entity_id
_entity_poly.type
_entity_poly.pdbx_seq_one_letter_code
_entity_poly.pdbx_strand_id
1 'polypeptide(L)'
;MKKLMLIIFAVTVSISAVIILVFDFDYASKIGTREISGNTLWVYSPDASTGFEIIENKHPFYNVKILHKKNIIWFEGLMIYNGIYYNLIELDKIKAFDGDNLYLKNGETMSIIKNDL
;
A
#
# COMPACT_ATOMS: atom_id res chain seq x y z
N MET A 1 -30.04 -19.80 -31.78
CA MET A 1 -29.82 -19.39 -30.37
C MET A 1 -28.58 -20.03 -29.73
N LYS A 2 -28.44 -21.37 -29.69
CA LYS A 2 -27.27 -22.04 -29.04
C LYS A 2 -25.89 -21.61 -29.58
N LYS A 3 -25.72 -21.46 -30.90
CA LYS A 3 -24.45 -21.00 -31.51
C LYS A 3 -24.08 -19.55 -31.14
N LEU A 4 -25.07 -18.66 -31.10
CA LEU A 4 -24.87 -17.26 -30.70
C LEU A 4 -24.42 -17.17 -29.23
N MET A 5 -25.06 -17.95 -28.35
CA MET A 5 -24.72 -18.00 -26.93
C MET A 5 -23.29 -18.53 -26.68
N LEU A 6 -22.83 -19.49 -27.50
CA LEU A 6 -21.49 -20.06 -27.42
C LEU A 6 -20.41 -19.07 -27.87
N ILE A 7 -20.67 -18.26 -28.91
CA ILE A 7 -19.77 -17.19 -29.35
C ILE A 7 -19.65 -16.11 -28.28
N ILE A 8 -20.78 -15.67 -27.70
CA ILE A 8 -20.78 -14.66 -26.63
C ILE A 8 -19.95 -15.14 -25.44
N PHE A 9 -20.13 -16.40 -25.02
CA PHE A 9 -19.35 -17.01 -23.93
C PHE A 9 -17.84 -17.04 -24.23
N ALA A 10 -17.45 -17.49 -25.42
CA ALA A 10 -16.05 -17.53 -25.82
C ALA A 10 -15.40 -16.13 -25.83
N VAL A 11 -16.13 -15.12 -26.30
CA VAL A 11 -15.68 -13.73 -26.30
C VAL A 11 -15.54 -13.20 -24.87
N THR A 12 -16.50 -13.48 -23.99
CA THR A 12 -16.42 -13.02 -22.58
C THR A 12 -15.23 -13.65 -21.86
N VAL A 13 -15.02 -14.95 -21.98
CA VAL A 13 -13.86 -15.64 -21.37
C VAL A 13 -12.55 -15.08 -21.89
N SER A 14 -12.45 -14.85 -23.21
CA SER A 14 -11.25 -14.28 -23.82
C SER A 14 -10.96 -12.87 -23.31
N ILE A 15 -11.97 -12.01 -23.22
CA ILE A 15 -11.81 -10.65 -22.68
C ILE A 15 -11.39 -10.69 -21.22
N SER A 16 -12.02 -11.54 -20.39
CA SER A 16 -11.63 -11.68 -18.98
C SER A 16 -10.19 -12.16 -18.82
N ALA A 17 -9.74 -13.12 -19.64
CA ALA A 17 -8.35 -13.60 -19.61
C ALA A 17 -7.36 -12.49 -20.00
N VAL A 18 -7.67 -11.70 -21.03
CA VAL A 18 -6.84 -10.55 -21.45
C VAL A 18 -6.76 -9.52 -20.33
N ILE A 19 -7.88 -9.20 -19.68
CA ILE A 19 -7.90 -8.25 -18.56
C ILE A 19 -7.00 -8.72 -17.42
N ILE A 20 -7.10 -9.99 -17.02
CA ILE A 20 -6.26 -10.57 -15.95
C ILE A 20 -4.77 -10.47 -16.32
N LEU A 21 -4.40 -10.84 -17.54
CA LEU A 21 -3.01 -10.77 -18.01
C LEU A 21 -2.45 -9.34 -18.00
N VAL A 22 -3.25 -8.34 -18.39
CA VAL A 22 -2.82 -6.93 -18.37
C VAL A 22 -2.55 -6.47 -16.93
N PHE A 23 -3.42 -6.81 -15.98
CA PHE A 23 -3.22 -6.43 -14.58
C PHE A 23 -1.99 -7.09 -13.94
N ASP A 24 -1.76 -8.39 -14.22
CA ASP A 24 -0.59 -9.09 -13.69
C ASP A 24 0.72 -8.56 -14.29
N PHE A 25 0.73 -8.19 -15.58
CA PHE A 25 1.89 -7.59 -16.23
C PHE A 25 2.22 -6.20 -15.68
N ASP A 26 1.22 -5.33 -15.50
CA ASP A 26 1.41 -4.00 -14.88
C ASP A 26 2.01 -4.15 -13.48
N TYR A 27 1.47 -5.06 -12.67
CA TYR A 27 2.02 -5.34 -11.34
C TYR A 27 3.47 -5.82 -11.39
N ALA A 28 3.77 -6.81 -12.25
CA ALA A 28 5.11 -7.36 -12.39
C ALA A 28 6.14 -6.29 -12.78
N SER A 29 5.75 -5.33 -13.62
CA SER A 29 6.61 -4.21 -14.02
C SER A 29 6.94 -3.23 -12.88
N LYS A 30 6.08 -3.18 -11.85
CA LYS A 30 6.21 -2.26 -10.70
C LYS A 30 6.98 -2.87 -9.53
N ILE A 31 7.25 -4.18 -9.51
CA ILE A 31 7.98 -4.82 -8.41
C ILE A 31 9.33 -4.11 -8.18
N GLY A 32 9.62 -3.78 -6.92
CA GLY A 32 10.83 -3.04 -6.52
C GLY A 32 10.73 -1.53 -6.67
N THR A 33 9.61 -1.01 -7.17
CA THR A 33 9.37 0.43 -7.31
C THR A 33 8.56 1.00 -6.16
N ARG A 34 8.54 2.33 -6.10
CA ARG A 34 7.75 3.12 -5.16
C ARG A 34 7.00 4.20 -5.93
N GLU A 35 5.72 4.36 -5.66
CA GLU A 35 4.85 5.27 -6.39
C GLU A 35 3.99 6.03 -5.40
N ILE A 36 3.82 7.34 -5.60
CA ILE A 36 2.82 8.12 -4.87
C ILE A 36 1.61 8.26 -5.79
N SER A 37 0.48 7.69 -5.37
CA SER A 37 -0.80 7.78 -6.07
C SER A 37 -1.83 8.40 -5.14
N GLY A 38 -2.25 9.63 -5.44
CA GLY A 38 -3.04 10.44 -4.52
C GLY A 38 -2.26 10.71 -3.22
N ASN A 39 -2.85 10.34 -2.08
CA ASN A 39 -2.23 10.50 -0.76
C ASN A 39 -1.57 9.22 -0.25
N THR A 40 -1.42 8.21 -1.12
CA THR A 40 -0.89 6.90 -0.77
C THR A 40 0.47 6.69 -1.42
N LEU A 41 1.46 6.38 -0.61
CA LEU A 41 2.72 5.83 -1.08
C LEU A 41 2.60 4.31 -1.19
N TRP A 42 2.66 3.80 -2.41
CA TRP A 42 2.74 2.38 -2.71
C TRP A 42 4.19 1.92 -2.81
N VAL A 43 4.50 0.84 -2.09
CA VAL A 43 5.76 0.11 -2.18
C VAL A 43 5.44 -1.28 -2.69
N TYR A 44 5.92 -1.61 -3.89
CA TYR A 44 5.58 -2.86 -4.57
C TYR A 44 6.66 -3.90 -4.32
N SER A 45 6.29 -5.04 -3.74
CA SER A 45 7.18 -6.20 -3.54
C SER A 45 6.67 -7.42 -4.33
N PRO A 46 7.49 -8.46 -4.53
CA PRO A 46 7.06 -9.69 -5.21
C PRO A 46 5.82 -10.31 -4.57
N ASP A 47 5.74 -10.30 -3.24
CA ASP A 47 4.69 -10.98 -2.49
C ASP A 47 3.42 -10.11 -2.36
N ALA A 48 3.60 -8.81 -2.10
CA ALA A 48 2.50 -7.88 -1.94
C ALA A 48 2.92 -6.40 -2.10
N SER A 49 1.97 -5.54 -2.46
CA SER A 49 2.13 -4.09 -2.34
C SER A 49 1.66 -3.61 -0.97
N THR A 50 2.45 -2.72 -0.36
CA THR A 50 2.06 -2.00 0.87
C THR A 50 1.81 -0.54 0.54
N GLY A 51 0.65 -0.03 0.91
CA GLY A 51 0.29 1.38 0.81
C GLY A 51 0.45 2.07 2.15
N PHE A 52 0.97 3.30 2.14
CA PHE A 52 1.12 4.13 3.32
C PHE A 52 0.42 5.46 3.12
N GLU A 53 -0.38 5.86 4.10
CA GLU A 53 -1.06 7.16 4.14
C GLU A 53 -0.83 7.82 5.49
N ILE A 54 -0.56 9.13 5.49
CA ILE A 54 -0.54 9.96 6.70
C ILE A 54 -1.85 10.76 6.68
N ILE A 55 -2.79 10.36 7.53
CA ILE A 55 -4.11 10.99 7.64
C ILE A 55 -3.98 12.33 8.36
N GLU A 56 -3.23 12.33 9.47
CA GLU A 56 -3.00 13.52 10.28
C GLU A 56 -1.54 13.58 10.71
N ASN A 57 -0.98 14.78 10.63
CA ASN A 57 0.42 15.06 10.93
C ASN A 57 0.52 16.05 12.09
N LYS A 58 0.74 15.53 13.31
CA LYS A 58 0.84 16.30 14.56
C LYS A 58 2.08 15.88 15.33
N HIS A 59 3.25 16.21 14.81
CA HIS A 59 4.54 15.81 15.38
C HIS A 59 4.60 15.94 16.91
N PRO A 60 5.04 14.91 17.66
CA PRO A 60 5.59 13.63 17.19
C PRO A 60 4.54 12.54 16.90
N PHE A 61 3.24 12.87 16.94
CA PHE A 61 2.14 11.95 16.74
C PHE A 61 1.57 12.01 15.32
N TYR A 62 1.27 10.85 14.77
CA TYR A 62 0.81 10.72 13.39
C TYR A 62 -0.33 9.73 13.35
N ASN A 63 -1.47 10.14 12.80
CA ASN A 63 -2.52 9.18 12.46
C ASN A 63 -2.21 8.64 11.06
N VAL A 64 -1.96 7.34 10.96
CA VAL A 64 -1.55 6.71 9.70
C VAL A 64 -2.48 5.58 9.33
N LYS A 65 -2.53 5.27 8.04
CA LYS A 65 -3.22 4.12 7.47
C LYS A 65 -2.26 3.33 6.62
N ILE A 66 -2.22 2.02 6.86
CA ILE A 66 -1.38 1.07 6.16
C ILE A 66 -2.30 0.10 5.43
N LEU A 67 -2.09 0.01 4.13
CA LEU A 67 -2.90 -0.76 3.21
C LEU A 67 -2.09 -1.94 2.67
N HIS A 68 -2.77 -3.05 2.45
CA HIS A 68 -2.29 -4.15 1.66
C HIS A 68 -2.87 -4.08 0.24
N LYS A 69 -2.42 -4.98 -0.64
CA LYS A 69 -2.96 -5.18 -1.99
C LYS A 69 -4.51 -5.15 -1.97
N LYS A 70 -5.10 -4.44 -2.93
CA LYS A 70 -6.55 -4.18 -3.07
C LYS A 70 -7.17 -3.25 -2.00
N ASN A 71 -6.39 -2.32 -1.44
CA ASN A 71 -6.85 -1.34 -0.44
C ASN A 71 -7.42 -1.98 0.84
N ILE A 72 -6.94 -3.17 1.20
CA ILE A 72 -7.31 -3.81 2.46
C ILE A 72 -6.55 -3.08 3.57
N ILE A 73 -7.27 -2.56 4.56
CA ILE A 73 -6.64 -1.89 5.71
C ILE A 73 -5.99 -2.95 6.60
N TRP A 74 -4.66 -2.86 6.76
CA TRP A 74 -3.90 -3.66 7.72
C TRP A 74 -3.77 -2.96 9.07
N PHE A 75 -3.60 -1.64 9.05
CA PHE A 75 -3.53 -0.83 10.24
C PHE A 75 -4.11 0.55 9.96
N GLU A 76 -4.86 1.09 10.91
CA GLU A 76 -5.27 2.49 10.95
C GLU A 76 -5.24 2.94 12.41
N GLY A 77 -4.45 3.98 12.71
CA GLY A 77 -4.32 4.45 14.07
C GLY A 77 -3.13 5.36 14.32
N LEU A 78 -2.97 5.70 15.60
CA LEU A 78 -1.95 6.64 16.06
C LEU A 78 -0.59 5.94 16.20
N MET A 79 0.43 6.56 15.63
CA MET A 79 1.82 6.19 15.81
C MET A 79 2.61 7.38 16.35
N ILE A 80 3.63 7.10 17.16
CA ILE A 80 4.58 8.09 17.66
C ILE A 80 5.90 7.96 16.93
N TYR A 81 6.47 9.09 16.50
CA TYR A 81 7.80 9.16 15.95
C TYR A 81 8.86 9.07 17.06
N ASN A 82 9.79 8.14 16.89
CA ASN A 82 10.88 7.82 17.80
C ASN A 82 12.22 8.20 17.16
N GLY A 83 12.46 9.51 17.03
CA GLY A 83 13.67 10.05 16.44
C GLY A 83 13.90 11.51 16.79
N ILE A 84 14.98 12.08 16.26
CA ILE A 84 15.42 13.46 16.51
C ILE A 84 15.75 14.21 15.20
N TYR A 85 15.88 13.53 14.07
CA TYR A 85 16.35 14.16 12.83
C TYR A 85 15.24 14.79 11.99
N TYR A 86 14.01 14.28 12.06
CA TYR A 86 12.89 14.80 11.30
C TYR A 86 11.96 15.62 12.18
N ASN A 87 11.80 16.89 11.82
CA ASN A 87 10.79 17.76 12.42
C ASN A 87 9.37 17.44 11.92
N LEU A 88 9.26 16.71 10.81
CA LEU A 88 8.01 16.32 10.18
C LEU A 88 8.20 15.06 9.34
N ILE A 89 7.34 14.05 9.51
CA ILE A 89 7.33 12.87 8.64
C ILE A 89 6.43 13.12 7.43
N GLU A 90 6.98 12.87 6.25
CA GLU A 90 6.30 12.90 4.95
C GLU A 90 6.32 11.49 4.36
N LEU A 91 5.42 11.21 3.43
CA LEU A 91 5.26 9.87 2.84
C LEU A 91 6.57 9.35 2.23
N ASP A 92 7.31 10.20 1.54
CA ASP A 92 8.56 9.82 0.88
C ASP A 92 9.67 9.41 1.88
N LYS A 93 9.56 9.78 3.17
CA LYS A 93 10.51 9.40 4.24
C LYS A 93 10.26 7.99 4.77
N ILE A 94 9.08 7.43 4.51
CA ILE A 94 8.71 6.07 4.92
C ILE A 94 9.57 5.06 4.16
N LYS A 95 10.00 3.98 4.80
CA LYS A 95 10.77 2.89 4.19
C LYS A 95 9.95 1.61 4.14
N ALA A 96 9.50 1.12 5.28
CA ALA A 96 8.82 -0.17 5.45
C ALA A 96 7.98 -0.20 6.73
N PHE A 97 7.16 -1.24 6.91
CA PHE A 97 6.41 -1.54 8.13
C PHE A 97 6.48 -3.03 8.43
N ASP A 98 6.70 -3.40 9.70
CA ASP A 98 6.86 -4.79 10.15
C ASP A 98 5.65 -5.36 10.89
N GLY A 99 4.62 -4.55 11.15
CA GLY A 99 3.45 -4.90 11.96
C GLY A 99 3.32 -4.08 13.24
N ASP A 100 4.42 -3.59 13.81
CA ASP A 100 4.44 -2.78 15.03
C ASP A 100 5.10 -1.41 14.80
N ASN A 101 6.07 -1.35 13.89
CA ASN A 101 6.92 -0.20 13.61
C ASN A 101 6.96 0.14 12.13
N LEU A 102 6.88 1.44 11.85
CA LEU A 102 7.11 2.02 10.55
C LEU A 102 8.55 2.56 10.53
N TYR A 103 9.38 1.97 9.67
CA TYR A 103 10.77 2.34 9.49
C TYR A 103 10.89 3.51 8.51
N LEU A 104 11.80 4.44 8.80
CA LEU A 104 12.10 5.60 7.96
C LEU A 104 13.41 5.41 7.21
N LYS A 105 13.60 6.15 6.12
CA LYS A 105 14.78 6.05 5.25
C LYS A 105 16.09 6.40 5.97
N ASN A 106 16.04 7.25 6.99
CA ASN A 106 17.20 7.63 7.81
C ASN A 106 17.50 6.65 8.96
N GLY A 107 16.74 5.56 9.10
CA GLY A 107 16.95 4.55 10.14
C GLY A 107 16.16 4.78 11.43
N GLU A 108 15.45 5.91 11.56
CA GLU A 108 14.52 6.14 12.67
C GLU A 108 13.19 5.43 12.44
N THR A 109 12.32 5.42 13.46
CA THR A 109 11.07 4.68 13.42
C THR A 109 9.89 5.49 13.93
N MET A 110 8.70 5.05 13.56
CA MET A 110 7.46 5.36 14.28
C MET A 110 6.90 4.06 14.83
N SER A 111 6.31 4.08 16.02
CA SER A 111 5.73 2.88 16.65
C SER A 111 4.25 3.08 16.93
N ILE A 112 3.47 2.01 16.84
CA ILE A 112 2.05 2.01 17.24
C ILE A 112 1.94 2.41 18.72
N ILE A 113 1.05 3.36 19.02
CA ILE A 113 0.66 3.62 20.40
C ILE A 113 -0.39 2.58 20.78
N LYS A 114 0.02 1.59 21.56
CA LYS A 114 -0.90 0.63 22.16
C LYS A 114 -1.60 1.33 23.31
N ASN A 115 -2.91 1.53 23.19
CA ASN A 115 -3.73 1.86 24.36
C ASN A 115 -3.89 0.57 25.14
N ASP A 116 -3.07 0.38 26.18
CA ASP A 116 -3.32 -0.63 27.19
C ASP A 116 -4.59 -0.20 27.95
N LEU A 117 -5.74 -0.76 27.55
CA LEU A 117 -7.00 -0.70 28.28
C LEU A 117 -7.19 -1.98 29.08
#